data_AF-A0A535N9Z3-F1
#
_entry.id   AF-A0A535N9Z3-F1
#
_cell.length_a   1.000
_cell.length_b   1.000
_cell.length_c   1.000
_cell.angle_alpha   90.00
_cell.angle_beta   90.00
_cell.angle_gamma   90.00
#
_symmetry.space_group_name_H-M   'P 1'
#
loop_
_entity.id
_entity.type
_entity.pdbx_description
1 polymer ?
#
loop_
_entity_poly.entity_id
_entity_poly.type
_entity_poly.pdbx_seq_one_letter_code
_entity_poly.pdbx_strand_id
1 'polypeptide(L)' 'MRSSRQAPKLELIVRCDCGFEARGDEAKLVPAVQRHGREAHNMEVTREQVLAMARPA' A
#
# COMPACT_ATOMS: atom_id res chain seq x y z
N MET A 1 15.99 2.97 28.53
CA MET A 1 16.51 3.28 27.17
C MET A 1 15.34 3.31 26.20
N ARG A 2 15.05 4.50 25.66
CA ARG A 2 14.18 4.88 24.54
C ARG A 2 13.01 3.93 24.18
N SER A 3 11.87 4.14 24.86
CA SER A 3 10.57 3.66 24.38
C SER A 3 10.10 4.57 23.24
N SER A 4 10.39 4.15 22.01
CA SER A 4 9.92 4.82 20.80
C SER A 4 8.40 4.62 20.70
N ARG A 5 7.62 5.69 20.85
CA ARG A 5 6.17 5.68 20.54
C ARG A 5 5.99 5.30 19.08
N GLN A 6 5.70 4.03 18.80
CA GLN A 6 5.17 3.62 17.51
C GLN A 6 3.72 4.13 17.48
N ALA A 7 3.42 5.11 16.64
CA ALA A 7 2.03 5.45 16.33
C ALA A 7 1.32 4.18 15.81
N PRO A 8 0.02 3.98 16.12
CA PRO A 8 -0.71 2.84 15.58
C PRO A 8 -0.64 2.91 14.06
N LYS A 9 0.00 1.90 13.45
CA LYS A 9 0.05 1.77 12.00
C LYS A 9 -1.36 1.50 11.51
N LEU A 10 -1.97 2.51 10.90
CA LEU A 10 -3.29 2.37 10.27
C LEU A 10 -3.21 1.27 9.22
N GLU A 11 -4.11 0.30 9.34
CA GLU A 11 -4.25 -0.76 8.36
C GLU A 11 -5.05 -0.22 7.18
N LEU A 12 -4.50 -0.41 5.98
CA LEU A 12 -5.04 0.08 4.73
C LEU A 12 -5.26 -1.08 3.76
N ILE A 13 -6.19 -0.88 2.84
CA ILE A 13 -6.49 -1.79 1.74
C ILE A 13 -6.44 -1.04 0.41
N VAL A 14 -5.85 -1.68 -0.61
CA VAL A 14 -5.96 -1.27 -2.02
C VAL A 14 -6.54 -2.42 -2.82
N ARG A 15 -7.53 -2.11 -3.65
CA ARG A 15 -8.12 -3.03 -4.63
C ARG A 15 -7.86 -2.49 -6.03
N CYS A 16 -7.42 -3.36 -6.92
CA CYS A 16 -7.30 -3.08 -8.35
C CYS A 16 -8.46 -3.76 -9.08
N ASP A 17 -8.92 -3.13 -10.17
CA ASP A 17 -10.02 -3.65 -10.99
C ASP A 17 -9.71 -5.01 -11.64
N CYS A 18 -8.42 -5.39 -11.75
CA CYS A 18 -7.99 -6.70 -12.22
C CYS A 18 -8.20 -7.84 -11.20
N GLY A 19 -8.70 -7.52 -9.99
CA GLY A 19 -8.94 -8.47 -8.91
C GLY A 19 -7.80 -8.57 -7.88
N PHE A 20 -6.69 -7.84 -8.07
CA PHE A 20 -5.62 -7.77 -7.07
C PHE A 20 -6.08 -7.01 -5.82
N GLU A 21 -5.77 -7.57 -4.64
CA GLU A 21 -6.00 -6.93 -3.34
C GLU A 21 -4.70 -6.97 -2.52
N ALA A 22 -4.35 -5.84 -1.91
CA ALA A 22 -3.26 -5.75 -0.93
C ALA A 22 -3.78 -5.10 0.36
N ARG A 23 -3.31 -5.61 1.50
CA ARG A 23 -3.64 -5.11 2.84
C ARG A 23 -2.38 -4.94 3.68
N GLY A 24 -2.39 -3.93 4.55
CA GLY A 24 -1.39 -3.74 5.56
C GLY A 24 -1.13 -2.27 5.87
N ASP A 25 -0.13 -2.04 6.72
CA ASP A 25 0.39 -0.70 6.90
C ASP A 25 1.00 -0.16 5.61
N GLU A 26 1.15 1.16 5.52
CA GLU A 26 1.70 1.83 4.34
C GLU A 26 3.06 1.26 3.88
N ALA A 27 3.95 0.91 4.82
CA ALA A 27 5.28 0.41 4.49
C ALA A 27 5.24 -0.97 3.81
N LYS A 28 4.17 -1.75 4.02
CA LYS A 28 3.90 -3.02 3.33
C LYS A 28 3.05 -2.81 2.07
N LEU A 29 2.06 -1.93 2.15
CA LEU A 29 1.06 -1.72 1.10
C LEU A 29 1.69 -1.08 -0.15
N VAL A 30 2.47 -0.01 0.02
CA VAL A 30 3.08 0.74 -1.08
C VAL A 30 3.95 -0.15 -1.99
N PRO A 31 4.96 -0.88 -1.47
CA PRO A 31 5.79 -1.71 -2.34
C PRO A 31 5.00 -2.86 -3.00
N ALA A 32 3.97 -3.40 -2.33
CA ALA A 32 3.15 -4.46 -2.89
C ALA A 32 2.34 -3.99 -4.12
N VAL A 33 1.69 -2.82 -4.01
CA VAL A 33 0.89 -2.24 -5.11
C VAL A 33 1.80 -1.76 -6.24
N GLN A 34 2.95 -1.17 -5.93
CA GLN A 34 3.93 -0.76 -6.95
C GLN A 34 4.49 -1.94 -7.74
N ARG A 35 4.85 -3.03 -7.05
CA ARG A 35 5.29 -4.27 -7.71
C ARG A 35 4.20 -4.80 -8.62
N HIS A 36 2.96 -4.87 -8.13
CA HIS A 36 1.81 -5.31 -8.92
C HIS A 36 1.60 -4.44 -10.18
N GLY A 37 1.64 -3.11 -10.05
CA GLY A 37 1.52 -2.19 -11.18
C GLY A 37 2.57 -2.46 -12.27
N ARG A 38 3.84 -2.65 -11.87
CA ARG A 38 4.92 -2.99 -12.80
C ARG A 38 4.73 -4.36 -13.45
N GLU A 39 4.53 -5.40 -12.65
CA GLU A 39 4.54 -6.78 -13.12
C GLU A 39 3.30 -7.16 -13.93
N ALA A 40 2.11 -6.65 -13.55
CA ALA A 40 0.85 -7.00 -14.17
C ALA A 40 0.41 -6.02 -15.27
N HIS A 41 0.84 -4.76 -15.18
CA HIS A 41 0.33 -3.68 -16.03
C HIS A 41 1.42 -2.83 -16.69
N ASN A 42 2.70 -3.13 -16.46
CA ASN A 42 3.83 -2.32 -16.91
C ASN A 42 3.68 -0.83 -16.52
N MET A 43 3.12 -0.60 -15.33
CA MET A 43 2.79 0.71 -14.79
C MET A 43 3.67 1.04 -13.58
N GLU A 44 4.37 2.17 -13.63
CA GLU A 44 5.05 2.72 -12.45
C GLU A 44 4.08 3.61 -11.68
N VAL A 45 3.77 3.22 -10.45
CA VAL A 45 2.85 3.94 -9.57
C VAL A 45 3.64 4.61 -8.46
N THR A 46 3.39 5.89 -8.17
CA THR A 46 4.07 6.56 -7.04
C THR A 46 3.44 6.18 -5.71
N ARG A 47 4.16 6.44 -4.60
CA ARG A 47 3.64 6.23 -3.24
C ARG A 47 2.33 6.99 -3.03
N GLU A 48 2.28 8.24 -3.47
CA GLU A 48 1.12 9.13 -3.32
C GLU A 48 -0.09 8.59 -4.09
N GLN A 49 0.13 8.07 -5.29
CA GLN A 49 -0.93 7.43 -6.09
C GLN A 49 -1.47 6.17 -5.39
N VAL A 50 -0.60 5.31 -4.84
CA VAL A 50 -1.04 4.16 -4.04
C VAL A 50 -1.87 4.59 -2.84
N LEU A 51 -1.44 5.63 -2.12
CA LEU A 51 -2.16 6.16 -0.96
C LEU A 51 -3.50 6.81 -1.32
N ALA A 52 -3.62 7.42 -2.51
CA ALA A 52 -4.88 7.96 -3.00
C ALA A 52 -5.92 6.84 -3.28
N MET A 53 -5.46 5.68 -3.72
CA MET A 53 -6.27 4.47 -3.92
C MET A 53 -6.63 3.76 -2.60
N ALA A 54 -5.79 3.91 -1.58
CA ALA A 54 -5.95 3.23 -0.31
C ALA A 54 -7.21 3.66 0.46
N ARG A 55 -7.82 2.71 1.16
CA ARG A 55 -8.92 2.93 2.10
C ARG A 55 -8.56 2.30 3.45
N PRO A 56 -9.13 2.76 4.57
CA PRO A 56 -9.08 2.00 5.82
C PRO A 56 -9.58 0.57 5.60
N ALA A 57 -8.87 -0.42 6.16
CA ALA A 57 -9.13 -1.85 5.95
C ALA A 57 -10.44 -2.36 6.57
#